data_AF-A0A0X3PY38-F1
#
_entry.id   AF-A0A0X3PY38-F1
#
_cell.length_a   1.000
_cell.length_b   1.000
_cell.length_c   1.000
_cell.angle_alpha   90.00
_cell.angle_beta   90.00
_cell.angle_gamma   90.00
#
_symmetry.space_group_name_H-M   'P 1'
#
loop_
_entity.id
_entity.type
_entity.pdbx_description
1 polymer ?
#
loop_
_entity_poly.entity_id
_entity_poly.type
_entity_poly.pdbx_seq_one_letter_code
_entity_poly.pdbx_strand_id
1 'polypeptide(L)'
;MSLLQDNAKSLPLWAGRVGASPPPFCGAVGTSKPEDYVVAGDHVAALVPDPEARGPDSATLESWILAEIVAYSAEKKEFRVDDVDAEEGKVRYVLEKAKVIPLPKWKADPVVNPEAIFPKGTVVLALYPQTTCFYRALVDNSPSHVHDEYSLYFEDPSYPNGYAPAIRIPQRYVIFCPSGDPKNTEGNERKPPPGGQKKR
;
A
#
# COMPACT_ATOMS: atom_id res chain seq x y z
N MET A 1 0.70 20.93 7.28
CA MET A 1 0.15 19.62 6.85
C MET A 1 1.31 18.72 6.53
N SER A 2 1.20 17.41 6.81
CA SER A 2 2.27 16.46 6.50
C SER A 2 2.37 16.28 4.98
N LEU A 3 3.59 16.23 4.43
CA LEU A 3 3.88 16.05 2.99
C LEU A 3 3.12 14.85 2.40
N LEU A 4 2.99 13.77 3.16
CA LEU A 4 2.28 12.55 2.75
C LEU A 4 0.78 12.80 2.55
N GLN A 5 0.16 13.63 3.38
CA GLN A 5 -1.26 13.98 3.24
C GLN A 5 -1.48 14.84 1.99
N ASP A 6 -0.56 15.76 1.72
CA ASP A 6 -0.63 16.61 0.53
C ASP A 6 -0.42 15.78 -0.75
N ASN A 7 0.51 14.82 -0.72
CA ASN A 7 0.70 13.84 -1.80
C ASN A 7 -0.54 12.96 -2.02
N ALA A 8 -1.25 12.55 -0.97
CA ALA A 8 -2.50 11.80 -1.13
C ALA A 8 -3.60 12.64 -1.78
N LYS A 9 -3.72 13.91 -1.40
CA LYS A 9 -4.72 14.84 -1.95
C LYS A 9 -4.44 15.23 -3.40
N SER A 10 -3.18 15.25 -3.80
CA SER A 10 -2.76 15.57 -5.17
C SER A 10 -2.88 14.41 -6.16
N LEU A 11 -3.28 13.20 -5.70
CA LEU A 11 -3.48 12.05 -6.57
C LEU A 11 -4.60 12.36 -7.60
N PRO A 12 -4.30 12.38 -8.91
CA PRO A 12 -5.29 12.74 -9.92
C PRO A 12 -6.38 11.68 -10.02
N LEU A 13 -7.63 12.11 -10.19
CA LEU A 13 -8.74 11.21 -10.53
C LEU A 13 -8.58 10.69 -11.95
N TRP A 14 -8.74 9.38 -12.16
CA TRP A 14 -8.84 8.84 -13.50
C TRP A 14 -10.20 9.19 -14.12
N ALA A 15 -10.18 9.91 -15.24
CA ALA A 15 -11.36 10.28 -16.01
C ALA A 15 -11.27 9.64 -17.41
N GLY A 16 -11.61 8.35 -17.49
CA GLY A 16 -11.65 7.61 -18.74
C GLY A 16 -12.81 8.04 -19.65
N ARG A 17 -12.74 7.68 -20.93
CA ARG A 17 -13.90 7.78 -21.84
C ARG A 17 -14.97 6.77 -21.43
N VAL A 18 -16.23 7.03 -21.80
CA VAL A 18 -17.33 6.09 -21.58
C VAL A 18 -16.98 4.72 -22.18
N GLY A 19 -16.99 3.68 -21.35
CA GLY A 19 -16.64 2.31 -21.75
C GLY A 19 -15.15 1.97 -21.75
N ALA A 20 -14.25 2.92 -21.43
CA ALA A 20 -12.83 2.62 -21.26
C ALA A 20 -12.58 1.99 -19.88
N SER A 21 -11.81 0.90 -19.86
CA SER A 21 -11.35 0.31 -18.61
C SER A 21 -10.28 1.18 -17.94
N PRO A 22 -10.22 1.19 -16.60
CA PRO A 22 -9.19 1.91 -15.86
C PRO A 22 -7.79 1.36 -16.19
N PRO A 23 -6.78 2.22 -16.37
CA PRO A 23 -5.42 1.79 -16.70
C PRO A 23 -4.75 1.14 -15.48
N PRO A 24 -3.61 0.43 -15.67
CA PRO A 24 -2.75 0.01 -14.57
C PRO A 24 -2.45 1.15 -13.60
N PHE A 25 -2.43 0.85 -12.30
CA PHE A 25 -2.21 1.82 -11.21
C PHE A 25 -3.33 2.86 -11.04
N CYS A 26 -4.49 2.66 -11.64
CA CYS A 26 -5.72 3.35 -11.24
C CYS A 26 -6.35 2.57 -10.07
N GLY A 27 -6.34 3.15 -8.87
CA GLY A 27 -6.84 2.48 -7.66
C GLY A 27 -6.21 1.10 -7.47
N ALA A 28 -7.05 0.06 -7.42
CA ALA A 28 -6.70 -1.34 -7.22
C ALA A 28 -6.23 -2.09 -8.49
N VAL A 29 -6.20 -1.43 -9.66
CA VAL A 29 -5.86 -2.10 -10.93
C VAL A 29 -4.37 -2.43 -10.99
N GLY A 30 -4.05 -3.72 -10.90
CA GLY A 30 -2.69 -4.24 -11.01
C GLY A 30 -2.19 -4.44 -12.46
N THR A 31 -0.92 -4.81 -12.59
CA THR A 31 -0.29 -5.20 -13.86
C THR A 31 0.76 -6.29 -13.63
N SER A 32 0.96 -7.16 -14.62
CA SER A 32 2.03 -8.17 -14.60
C SER A 32 3.41 -7.60 -14.94
N LYS A 33 3.45 -6.39 -15.52
CA LYS A 33 4.67 -5.69 -15.93
C LYS A 33 4.75 -4.28 -15.34
N PRO A 34 4.88 -4.14 -14.01
CA PRO A 34 5.01 -2.84 -13.37
C PRO A 34 6.20 -2.00 -13.88
N GLU A 35 7.30 -2.65 -14.26
CA GLU A 35 8.51 -2.04 -14.81
C GLU A 35 8.28 -1.18 -16.07
N ASP A 36 7.24 -1.49 -16.85
CA ASP A 36 6.92 -0.75 -18.08
C ASP A 36 6.26 0.61 -17.80
N TYR A 37 5.79 0.85 -16.58
CA TYR A 37 4.98 2.02 -16.22
C TYR A 37 5.64 2.93 -15.19
N VAL A 38 6.61 2.42 -14.44
CA VAL A 38 7.27 3.17 -13.39
C VAL A 38 8.45 3.97 -13.92
N VAL A 39 8.65 5.17 -13.36
CA VAL A 39 9.75 6.07 -13.71
C VAL A 39 10.43 6.59 -12.44
N ALA A 40 11.59 7.21 -12.60
CA ALA A 40 12.28 7.86 -11.49
C ALA A 40 11.39 8.94 -10.85
N GLY A 41 11.34 8.98 -9.51
CA GLY A 41 10.46 9.85 -8.73
C GLY A 41 9.10 9.23 -8.38
N ASP A 42 8.72 8.09 -8.97
CA ASP A 42 7.51 7.39 -8.55
C ASP A 42 7.68 6.78 -7.16
N HIS A 43 6.61 6.84 -6.36
CA HIS A 43 6.59 6.23 -5.04
C HIS A 43 6.19 4.75 -5.12
N VAL A 44 6.84 3.92 -4.31
CA VAL A 44 6.61 2.47 -4.21
C VAL A 44 6.56 2.04 -2.75
N ALA A 45 5.92 0.91 -2.48
CA ALA A 45 6.23 0.13 -1.30
C ALA A 45 7.42 -0.79 -1.62
N ALA A 46 8.45 -0.74 -0.77
CA ALA A 46 9.68 -1.51 -0.91
C ALA A 46 9.85 -2.43 0.29
N LEU A 47 10.02 -3.72 0.06
CA LEU A 47 10.33 -4.70 1.11
C LEU A 47 11.83 -4.68 1.36
N VAL A 48 12.22 -4.16 2.52
CA VAL A 48 13.63 -3.99 2.93
C VAL A 48 13.88 -4.74 4.24
N PRO A 49 15.14 -5.07 4.57
CA PRO A 49 15.49 -5.55 5.91
C PRO A 49 14.96 -4.58 6.96
N ASP A 50 14.31 -5.13 7.99
CA ASP A 50 13.62 -4.35 9.01
C ASP A 50 14.62 -3.43 9.74
N PRO A 51 14.53 -2.09 9.59
CA PRO A 51 15.51 -1.17 10.14
C PRO A 51 15.52 -1.17 11.68
N GLU A 52 14.42 -1.59 12.30
CA GLU A 52 14.28 -1.64 13.76
C GLU A 52 14.61 -3.01 14.37
N ALA A 53 14.79 -4.04 13.54
CA ALA A 53 15.04 -5.38 14.05
C ALA A 53 16.38 -5.46 14.76
N ARG A 54 16.38 -5.94 16.01
CA ARG A 54 17.58 -6.14 16.84
C ARG A 54 17.68 -7.61 17.23
N GLY A 55 18.87 -8.20 17.08
CA GLY A 55 19.15 -9.58 17.48
C GLY A 55 19.58 -10.49 16.31
N PRO A 56 19.86 -11.77 16.58
CA PRO A 56 20.40 -12.71 15.59
C PRO A 56 19.44 -12.99 14.42
N ASP A 57 18.13 -12.88 14.65
CA ASP A 57 17.09 -13.10 13.63
C ASP A 57 16.74 -11.81 12.84
N SER A 58 17.33 -10.67 13.20
CA SER A 58 17.08 -9.37 12.58
C SER A 58 17.34 -9.38 11.07
N ALA A 59 18.35 -10.12 10.62
CA ALA A 59 18.71 -10.25 9.21
C ALA A 59 17.63 -10.93 8.35
N THR A 60 16.61 -11.54 8.96
CA THR A 60 15.52 -12.23 8.27
C THR A 60 14.18 -11.52 8.37
N LEU A 61 14.08 -10.48 9.21
CA LEU A 61 12.88 -9.67 9.33
C LEU A 61 12.91 -8.61 8.23
N GLU A 62 11.79 -8.48 7.53
CA GLU A 62 11.62 -7.50 6.46
C GLU A 62 10.38 -6.65 6.72
N SER A 63 10.47 -5.38 6.37
CA SER A 63 9.41 -4.37 6.53
C SER A 63 9.14 -3.69 5.19
N TRP A 64 7.86 -3.46 4.89
CA TRP A 64 7.47 -2.66 3.73
C TRP A 64 7.56 -1.18 4.09
N ILE A 65 8.39 -0.43 3.37
CA ILE A 65 8.56 1.02 3.54
C ILE A 65 8.11 1.78 2.31
N LEU A 66 7.81 3.06 2.48
CA LEU A 66 7.60 4.01 1.40
C LEU A 66 8.96 4.43 0.86
N ALA A 67 9.17 4.20 -0.44
CA ALA A 67 10.41 4.53 -1.12
C ALA A 67 10.13 5.25 -2.44
N GLU A 68 11.13 5.98 -2.92
CA GLU A 68 11.12 6.64 -4.22
C GLU A 68 11.98 5.86 -5.22
N ILE A 69 11.47 5.62 -6.43
CA ILE A 69 12.27 5.00 -7.49
C ILE A 69 13.37 5.96 -7.95
N VAL A 70 14.60 5.45 -7.98
CA VAL A 70 15.74 6.13 -8.59
C VAL A 70 15.94 5.66 -10.01
N ALA A 71 15.93 4.34 -10.22
CA ALA A 71 16.16 3.72 -11.53
C ALA A 71 15.70 2.25 -11.54
N TYR A 72 15.46 1.72 -12.74
CA TYR A 72 15.27 0.30 -12.98
C TYR A 72 16.34 -0.21 -13.97
N SER A 73 16.98 -1.34 -13.65
CA SER A 73 17.91 -2.03 -14.55
C SER A 73 17.21 -3.21 -15.20
N ALA A 74 16.88 -3.10 -16.49
CA ALA A 74 16.25 -4.18 -17.25
C ALA A 74 17.15 -5.42 -17.40
N GLU A 75 18.47 -5.22 -17.44
CA GLU A 75 19.47 -6.29 -17.53
C GLU A 75 19.47 -7.17 -16.27
N LYS A 76 19.49 -6.54 -15.09
CA LYS A 76 19.52 -7.23 -13.80
C LYS A 76 18.14 -7.54 -13.23
N LYS A 77 17.08 -6.92 -13.78
CA LYS A 77 15.71 -6.95 -13.26
C LYS A 77 15.61 -6.42 -11.82
N GLU A 78 16.38 -5.39 -11.53
CA GLU A 78 16.51 -4.78 -10.20
C GLU A 78 16.06 -3.32 -10.22
N PHE A 79 15.35 -2.92 -9.17
CA PHE A 79 15.02 -1.54 -8.85
C PHE A 79 16.05 -0.95 -7.89
N ARG A 80 16.36 0.32 -8.11
CA ARG A 80 17.04 1.16 -7.12
C ARG A 80 16.02 2.11 -6.53
N VAL A 81 15.88 2.09 -5.21
CA VAL A 81 14.91 2.91 -4.49
C VAL A 81 15.58 3.59 -3.30
N ASP A 82 15.12 4.79 -2.97
CA ASP A 82 15.58 5.57 -1.83
C ASP A 82 14.47 5.63 -0.77
N ASP A 83 14.81 5.38 0.50
CA ASP A 83 13.88 5.58 1.61
C ASP A 83 13.49 7.06 1.73
N VAL A 84 12.20 7.35 1.90
CA VAL A 84 11.68 8.71 2.03
C VAL A 84 11.86 9.30 3.43
N ASP A 85 12.11 8.47 4.45
CA ASP A 85 12.26 8.90 5.86
C ASP A 85 13.73 9.07 6.28
N ALA A 86 14.68 8.79 5.40
CA ALA A 86 16.10 8.87 5.73
C ALA A 86 16.56 10.33 5.95
N GLU A 87 16.79 10.70 7.21
CA GLU A 87 17.16 12.08 7.62
C GLU A 87 18.57 12.51 7.19
N GLU A 88 19.54 11.58 7.11
CA GLU A 88 20.93 11.88 6.69
C GLU A 88 21.43 10.92 5.60
N GLY A 89 21.32 11.37 4.35
CA GLY A 89 21.72 10.60 3.17
C GLY A 89 20.64 9.61 2.74
N LYS A 90 20.29 9.63 1.45
CA LYS A 90 19.28 8.72 0.91
C LYS A 90 19.76 7.28 1.11
N VAL A 91 19.16 6.55 2.05
CA VAL A 91 19.42 5.11 2.21
C VAL A 91 18.89 4.43 0.96
N ARG A 92 19.82 3.95 0.13
CA ARG A 92 19.52 3.38 -1.18
C ARG A 92 19.53 1.87 -1.14
N TYR A 93 18.42 1.28 -1.56
CA TYR A 93 18.27 -0.16 -1.69
C TYR A 93 18.31 -0.58 -3.15
N VAL A 94 18.88 -1.77 -3.40
CA VAL A 94 18.79 -2.48 -4.68
C VAL A 94 17.91 -3.70 -4.44
N LEU A 95 16.74 -3.73 -5.06
CA LEU A 95 15.70 -4.71 -4.77
C LEU A 95 15.23 -5.41 -6.05
N GLU A 96 14.90 -6.68 -5.93
CA GLU A 96 14.26 -7.43 -7.01
C GLU A 96 12.84 -6.93 -7.24
N LYS A 97 12.31 -7.16 -8.45
CA LYS A 97 10.93 -6.81 -8.83
C LYS A 97 9.87 -7.31 -7.83
N ALA A 98 10.05 -8.49 -7.23
CA ALA A 98 9.09 -9.06 -6.28
C ALA A 98 8.98 -8.26 -4.95
N LYS A 99 10.01 -7.47 -4.62
CA LYS A 99 10.10 -6.66 -3.39
C LYS A 99 9.69 -5.21 -3.60
N VAL A 100 9.15 -4.86 -4.77
CA VAL A 100 8.74 -3.49 -5.11
C VAL A 100 7.32 -3.51 -5.66
N ILE A 101 6.42 -2.79 -4.98
CA ILE A 101 5.01 -2.64 -5.38
C ILE A 101 4.75 -1.16 -5.65
N PRO A 102 4.48 -0.77 -6.90
CA PRO A 102 4.20 0.63 -7.19
C PRO A 102 2.89 1.12 -6.59
N LEU A 103 2.88 2.36 -6.10
CA LEU A 103 1.66 3.00 -5.62
C LEU A 103 0.74 3.37 -6.79
N PRO A 104 -0.57 3.55 -6.53
CA PRO A 104 -1.50 4.04 -7.53
C PRO A 104 -1.07 5.42 -8.03
N LYS A 105 -1.11 5.59 -9.35
CA LYS A 105 -0.87 6.86 -10.05
C LYS A 105 -2.15 7.66 -10.23
N TRP A 106 -3.29 6.98 -10.23
CA TRP A 106 -4.60 7.60 -10.32
C TRP A 106 -5.54 7.11 -9.23
N LYS A 107 -6.36 8.02 -8.74
CA LYS A 107 -7.52 7.70 -7.90
C LYS A 107 -8.60 7.10 -8.79
N ALA A 108 -9.23 6.02 -8.35
CA ALA A 108 -10.40 5.47 -9.00
C ALA A 108 -11.67 6.13 -8.45
N ASP A 109 -12.62 6.44 -9.33
CA ASP A 109 -13.97 6.85 -8.95
C ASP A 109 -14.77 5.61 -8.56
N PRO A 110 -15.25 5.46 -7.31
CA PRO A 110 -16.00 4.27 -6.91
C PRO A 110 -17.33 4.08 -7.62
N VAL A 111 -17.91 5.15 -8.17
CA VAL A 111 -19.20 5.11 -8.87
C VAL A 111 -18.99 4.69 -10.33
N VAL A 112 -17.93 5.20 -10.97
CA VAL A 112 -17.65 4.96 -12.39
C VAL A 112 -16.82 3.69 -12.60
N ASN A 113 -15.85 3.44 -11.72
CA ASN A 113 -14.89 2.33 -11.82
C ASN A 113 -14.86 1.51 -10.52
N PRO A 114 -15.98 0.87 -10.12
CA PRO A 114 -16.02 0.04 -8.92
C PRO A 114 -15.03 -1.15 -8.99
N GLU A 115 -14.70 -1.64 -10.18
CA GLU A 115 -13.70 -2.69 -10.41
C GLU A 115 -12.27 -2.29 -10.02
N ALA A 116 -11.99 -0.97 -9.93
CA ALA A 116 -10.71 -0.42 -9.52
C ALA A 116 -10.66 -0.07 -8.03
N ILE A 117 -11.60 -0.57 -7.22
CA ILE A 117 -11.67 -0.36 -5.78
C ILE A 117 -11.53 -1.71 -5.06
N PHE A 118 -10.71 -1.77 -4.01
CA PHE A 118 -10.62 -2.97 -3.17
C PHE A 118 -11.95 -3.18 -2.43
N PRO A 119 -12.62 -4.34 -2.58
CA PRO A 119 -13.87 -4.60 -1.90
C PRO A 119 -13.67 -4.87 -0.40
N LYS A 120 -14.76 -4.77 0.38
CA LYS A 120 -14.77 -5.15 1.79
C LYS A 120 -14.29 -6.59 1.97
N GLY A 121 -13.44 -6.80 2.97
CA GLY A 121 -12.85 -8.10 3.30
C GLY A 121 -11.59 -8.43 2.49
N THR A 122 -11.14 -7.58 1.59
CA THR A 122 -9.84 -7.75 0.93
C THR A 122 -8.69 -7.44 1.89
N VAL A 123 -7.68 -8.31 1.89
CA VAL A 123 -6.41 -8.05 2.58
C VAL A 123 -5.53 -7.20 1.67
N VAL A 124 -5.05 -6.08 2.20
CA VAL A 124 -4.25 -5.07 1.51
C VAL A 124 -3.01 -4.75 2.33
N LEU A 125 -2.01 -4.15 1.68
CA LEU A 125 -0.97 -3.41 2.38
C LEU A 125 -1.36 -1.93 2.38
N ALA A 126 -1.24 -1.28 3.53
CA ALA A 126 -1.58 0.12 3.67
C ALA A 126 -0.56 0.88 4.52
N LEU A 127 -0.29 2.13 4.16
CA LEU A 127 0.61 2.99 4.92
C LEU A 127 -0.04 3.34 6.26
N TYR A 128 0.66 3.09 7.37
CA TYR A 128 0.11 3.44 8.69
C TYR A 128 0.16 4.97 8.89
N PRO A 129 -0.83 5.57 9.56
CA PRO A 129 -0.85 7.03 9.72
C PRO A 129 0.40 7.56 10.42
N GLN A 130 0.94 8.67 9.89
CA GLN A 130 2.13 9.35 10.42
C GLN A 130 3.41 8.50 10.39
N THR A 131 3.45 7.45 9.58
CA THR A 131 4.68 6.67 9.33
C THR A 131 4.95 6.59 7.83
N THR A 132 6.11 6.04 7.51
CA THR A 132 6.55 5.69 6.17
C THR A 132 6.53 4.18 5.95
N CYS A 133 5.78 3.42 6.77
CA CYS A 133 5.74 1.95 6.73
C CYS A 133 4.35 1.44 6.32
N PHE A 134 4.33 0.38 5.51
CA PHE A 134 3.13 -0.33 5.11
C PHE A 134 2.92 -1.57 5.98
N TYR A 135 1.67 -1.80 6.36
CA TYR A 135 1.27 -2.95 7.17
C TYR A 135 0.05 -3.62 6.56
N ARG A 136 -0.10 -4.90 6.90
CA ARG A 136 -1.26 -5.68 6.51
C ARG A 136 -2.52 -5.14 7.17
N ALA A 137 -3.55 -5.00 6.35
CA ALA A 137 -4.83 -4.48 6.78
C ALA A 137 -5.97 -5.18 6.03
N LEU A 138 -7.12 -5.25 6.68
CA LEU A 138 -8.36 -5.73 6.10
C LEU A 138 -9.26 -4.55 5.75
N VAL A 139 -9.79 -4.53 4.53
CA VAL A 139 -10.75 -3.50 4.11
C VAL A 139 -12.07 -3.67 4.87
N ASP A 140 -12.42 -2.71 5.72
CA ASP A 140 -13.73 -2.66 6.37
C ASP A 140 -14.77 -1.98 5.49
N ASN A 141 -14.47 -0.78 5.00
CA ASN A 141 -15.34 -0.06 4.07
C ASN A 141 -14.52 0.53 2.92
N SER A 142 -14.98 0.26 1.71
CA SER A 142 -14.49 0.87 0.48
C SER A 142 -15.04 2.30 0.34
N PRO A 143 -14.30 3.23 -0.29
CA PRO A 143 -14.80 4.57 -0.56
C PRO A 143 -16.08 4.50 -1.40
N SER A 144 -17.10 5.30 -1.04
CA SER A 144 -18.36 5.36 -1.79
C SER A 144 -18.39 6.53 -2.78
N HIS A 145 -17.60 7.57 -2.52
CA HIS A 145 -17.47 8.77 -3.33
C HIS A 145 -16.01 9.07 -3.63
N VAL A 146 -15.78 9.93 -4.63
CA VAL A 146 -14.45 10.33 -5.10
C VAL A 146 -13.57 10.94 -4.01
N HIS A 147 -14.11 11.58 -2.98
CA HIS A 147 -13.30 12.17 -1.90
C HIS A 147 -13.17 11.27 -0.66
N ASP A 148 -13.87 10.14 -0.64
CA ASP A 148 -13.80 9.20 0.46
C ASP A 148 -12.45 8.48 0.48
N GLU A 149 -12.15 7.92 1.65
CA GLU A 149 -10.96 7.14 1.96
C GLU A 149 -11.40 5.71 2.31
N TYR A 150 -10.47 4.75 2.21
CA TYR A 150 -10.72 3.40 2.72
C TYR A 150 -10.77 3.42 4.24
N SER A 151 -11.68 2.64 4.82
CA SER A 151 -11.66 2.32 6.25
C SER A 151 -11.04 0.94 6.41
N LEU A 152 -9.95 0.84 7.17
CA LEU A 152 -9.12 -0.36 7.26
C LEU A 152 -8.92 -0.82 8.71
N TYR A 153 -8.94 -2.14 8.94
CA TYR A 153 -8.49 -2.77 10.17
C TYR A 153 -7.05 -3.27 10.01
N PHE A 154 -6.10 -2.64 10.68
CA PHE A 154 -4.70 -3.10 10.67
C PHE A 154 -4.53 -4.32 11.56
N GLU A 155 -3.74 -5.31 11.11
CA GLU A 155 -3.35 -6.45 11.93
C GLU A 155 -2.45 -5.97 13.08
N ASP A 156 -2.91 -6.16 14.32
CA ASP A 156 -2.18 -5.77 15.52
C ASP A 156 -2.43 -6.80 16.65
N PRO A 157 -1.41 -7.60 17.03
CA PRO A 157 -1.55 -8.65 18.04
C PRO A 157 -1.81 -8.10 19.45
N SER A 158 -1.62 -6.81 19.67
CA SER A 158 -1.89 -6.15 20.96
C SER A 158 -3.40 -6.09 21.27
N TYR A 159 -4.25 -6.23 20.25
CA TYR A 159 -5.71 -6.23 20.41
C TYR A 159 -6.26 -7.66 20.57
N PRO A 160 -7.30 -7.88 21.40
CA PRO A 160 -7.86 -9.23 21.64
C PRO A 160 -8.34 -9.98 20.40
N ASN A 161 -8.79 -9.25 19.38
CA ASN A 161 -9.25 -9.77 18.09
C ASN A 161 -8.15 -9.78 17.01
N GLY A 162 -6.93 -9.34 17.35
CA GLY A 162 -5.80 -9.21 16.42
C GLY A 162 -5.90 -8.03 15.43
N TYR A 163 -6.86 -7.12 15.63
CA TYR A 163 -7.07 -5.97 14.73
C TYR A 163 -7.23 -4.67 15.52
N ALA A 164 -6.46 -3.65 15.13
CA ALA A 164 -6.63 -2.29 15.61
C ALA A 164 -7.99 -1.71 15.17
N PRO A 165 -8.52 -0.66 15.84
CA PRO A 165 -9.72 0.05 15.40
C PRO A 165 -9.62 0.54 13.95
N ALA A 166 -10.76 0.73 13.29
CA ALA A 166 -10.78 1.13 11.89
C ALA A 166 -10.15 2.52 11.67
N ILE A 167 -9.19 2.60 10.75
CA ILE A 167 -8.46 3.82 10.40
C ILE A 167 -8.76 4.19 8.94
N ARG A 168 -8.88 5.50 8.66
CA ARG A 168 -9.08 5.99 7.30
C ARG A 168 -7.78 6.21 6.58
N ILE A 169 -7.62 5.58 5.41
CA ILE A 169 -6.42 5.65 4.57
C ILE A 169 -6.81 6.03 3.14
N PRO A 170 -6.16 7.05 2.53
CA PRO A 170 -6.46 7.47 1.17
C PRO A 170 -6.03 6.41 0.15
N GLN A 171 -6.71 6.37 -1.00
CA GLN A 171 -6.45 5.36 -2.05
C GLN A 171 -4.98 5.28 -2.47
N ARG A 172 -4.24 6.40 -2.47
CA ARG A 172 -2.81 6.45 -2.81
C ARG A 172 -1.95 5.49 -2.00
N TYR A 173 -2.35 5.21 -0.77
CA TYR A 173 -1.56 4.45 0.19
C TYR A 173 -2.18 3.09 0.52
N VAL A 174 -3.06 2.59 -0.34
CA VAL A 174 -3.63 1.24 -0.23
C VAL A 174 -3.27 0.47 -1.50
N ILE A 175 -2.52 -0.62 -1.34
CA ILE A 175 -1.98 -1.43 -2.43
C ILE A 175 -2.25 -2.92 -2.22
N PHE A 176 -2.05 -3.70 -3.27
CA PHE A 176 -2.24 -5.14 -3.22
C PHE A 176 -1.27 -5.79 -2.22
N CYS A 177 -1.75 -6.75 -1.42
CA CYS A 177 -0.90 -7.55 -0.54
C CYS A 177 -0.35 -8.76 -1.29
N PRO A 178 0.97 -8.93 -1.44
CA PRO A 178 1.55 -10.09 -2.12
C PRO A 178 1.30 -11.39 -1.33
N SER A 179 1.09 -12.49 -2.03
CA SER A 179 0.78 -13.81 -1.43
C SER A 179 1.94 -14.43 -0.63
N GLY A 180 3.17 -13.94 -0.83
CA GLY A 180 4.39 -14.37 -0.13
C GLY A 180 4.84 -13.42 1.00
N ASP A 181 3.94 -12.56 1.50
CA ASP A 181 4.28 -11.66 2.60
C ASP A 181 4.79 -12.46 3.82
N PRO A 182 5.93 -12.08 4.44
CA PRO A 182 6.57 -12.85 5.50
C PRO A 182 5.70 -13.04 6.75
N LYS A 183 4.62 -12.28 6.90
CA LYS A 183 3.63 -12.44 7.99
C LYS A 183 2.44 -13.33 7.60
N ASN A 184 2.46 -13.97 6.43
CA ASN A 184 1.38 -14.83 5.93
C ASN A 184 1.36 -16.25 6.56
N THR A 185 2.20 -16.53 7.55
CA THR A 185 2.41 -17.90 8.05
C THR A 185 1.36 -18.41 9.03
N GLU A 186 0.45 -17.58 9.57
CA GLU A 186 -0.62 -18.05 10.45
C GLU A 186 -1.91 -17.23 10.30
N GLY A 187 -2.83 -17.68 9.44
CA GLY A 187 -4.08 -16.97 9.14
C GLY A 187 -5.30 -17.88 9.08
N ASN A 188 -5.56 -18.65 10.15
CA ASN A 188 -6.83 -19.33 10.34
C ASN A 188 -7.93 -18.30 10.69
N GLU A 189 -8.92 -18.12 9.81
CA GLU A 189 -10.29 -17.59 10.03
C GLU A 189 -10.55 -16.58 11.18
N ARG A 190 -9.67 -15.60 11.45
CA ARG A 190 -9.98 -14.55 12.44
C ARG A 190 -10.93 -13.53 11.81
N LYS A 191 -12.21 -13.62 12.17
CA LYS A 191 -13.22 -12.64 11.72
C LYS A 191 -12.94 -11.28 12.36
N PRO A 192 -12.95 -10.19 11.58
CA PRO A 192 -12.83 -8.83 12.13
C PRO A 192 -14.00 -8.55 13.10
N PRO A 193 -13.83 -7.57 14.02
CA PRO A 193 -14.90 -7.20 14.94
C PRO A 193 -16.14 -6.77 14.14
N PRO A 194 -17.37 -7.09 14.61
CA PRO A 194 -18.58 -6.62 13.95
C PRO A 194 -18.57 -5.09 13.93
N GLY A 195 -18.59 -4.50 12.74
CA GLY A 195 -18.54 -3.07 12.53
C GLY A 195 -19.54 -2.35 13.42
N GLY A 196 -19.06 -1.44 14.26
CA GLY A 196 -19.87 -0.73 15.24
C GLY A 196 -21.03 -0.02 14.54
N GLN A 197 -22.26 -0.48 14.80
CA GLN A 197 -23.46 0.25 14.44
C GLN A 197 -23.35 1.66 15.01
N LYS A 198 -23.37 2.66 14.12
CA LYS A 198 -23.65 4.05 14.51
C LYS A 198 -24.95 4.05 15.30
N LYS A 199 -24.88 4.26 16.62
CA LYS A 199 -26.05 4.62 17.41
C LYS A 199 -26.60 5.92 16.82
N ARG A 200 -27.79 5.82 16.24
CA ARG A 200 -28.63 6.96 15.86
C ARG A 200 -29.26 7.55 17.11
#